data_AF-A0A968PDM9-F1
#
_entry.id   AF-A0A968PDM9-F1
#
_cell.length_a   1.000
_cell.length_b   1.000
_cell.length_c   1.000
_cell.angle_alpha   90.00
_cell.angle_beta   90.00
_cell.angle_gamma   90.00
#
_symmetry.space_group_name_H-M   'P 1'
#
loop_
_entity.id
_entity.type
_entity.pdbx_description
1 polymer ?
#
loop_
_entity_poly.entity_id
_entity_poly.type
_entity_poly.pdbx_seq_one_letter_code
_entity_poly.pdbx_strand_id
1 'polypeptide(L)'
;RLWIGDQLLIDHWEQRGAADSVAKIELMAGQRVPLRVEYFQAQGGASMELFWTQPGKDRQIIPADAFLLASEGERSGLQLTLFKGTKLDGAPINTRVDPIVDYVAWSGPLDDKDFGRAVDHRLSLHWPEHVRRFSYRRNPILPAGNRSPDFDNVQIAFNVLPEDRQGILCTIHQLPGRPPGFIPGLCTDHEYALNHVAPEHGGGTEVWRLTHSTLPRKHFYPRQPVAPNEGSVIGAKMITVYHESLRITEAAIPWSEMPEVKRAIDSGQAIKFSYRVNHQGGGPTLELARKRSASRASAFAFHVDWAEHWANEIEFAAEPLP
;
A
#
# COMPACT_ATOMS: atom_id res chain seq x y z
N ARG A 1 1.06 -21.07 -35.46
CA ARG A 1 1.00 -21.45 -36.89
C ARG A 1 2.26 -20.99 -37.62
N LEU A 2 2.69 -21.71 -38.66
CA LEU A 2 3.86 -21.37 -39.48
C LEU A 2 3.52 -21.49 -40.97
N TRP A 3 3.80 -20.43 -41.73
CA TRP A 3 3.76 -20.43 -43.18
C TRP A 3 5.12 -20.09 -43.76
N ILE A 4 5.46 -20.78 -44.85
CA ILE A 4 6.58 -20.44 -45.72
C ILE A 4 6.04 -20.37 -47.16
N GLY A 5 6.20 -19.23 -47.82
CA GLY A 5 5.43 -18.88 -49.01
C GLY A 5 3.94 -18.86 -48.69
N ASP A 6 3.14 -19.48 -49.56
CA ASP A 6 1.70 -19.62 -49.40
C ASP A 6 1.30 -20.91 -48.65
N GLN A 7 2.28 -21.73 -48.23
CA GLN A 7 2.02 -23.04 -47.63
C GLN A 7 1.97 -22.95 -46.09
N LEU A 8 0.84 -23.34 -45.51
CA LEU A 8 0.69 -23.56 -44.07
C LEU A 8 1.35 -24.89 -43.68
N LEU A 9 2.49 -24.81 -42.98
CA LEU A 9 3.30 -25.97 -42.59
C LEU A 9 2.95 -26.49 -41.20
N ILE A 10 2.59 -25.59 -40.27
CA ILE A 10 2.21 -25.95 -38.90
C ILE A 10 0.93 -25.22 -38.55
N ASP A 11 -0.14 -25.97 -38.26
CA ASP A 11 -1.44 -25.43 -37.83
C ASP A 11 -1.85 -25.94 -36.44
N HIS A 12 -1.22 -25.38 -35.41
CA HIS A 12 -1.60 -25.61 -34.02
C HIS A 12 -2.09 -24.29 -33.42
N TRP A 13 -3.38 -23.97 -33.58
CA TRP A 13 -4.01 -22.77 -33.03
C TRP A 13 -4.96 -23.10 -31.88
N GLU A 14 -4.40 -23.72 -30.85
CA GLU A 14 -5.10 -24.21 -29.67
C GLU A 14 -4.25 -24.01 -28.42
N GLN A 15 -4.89 -23.96 -27.25
CA GLN A 15 -4.16 -23.80 -25.98
C GLN A 15 -3.34 -25.07 -25.70
N ARG A 16 -2.02 -24.93 -25.59
CA ARG A 16 -1.10 -26.03 -25.28
C ARG A 16 0.11 -25.54 -24.49
N GLY A 17 0.77 -26.47 -23.80
CA GLY A 17 2.07 -26.21 -23.16
C GLY A 17 3.20 -26.08 -24.19
N ALA A 18 4.37 -25.65 -23.71
CA ALA A 18 5.58 -25.55 -24.52
C ALA A 18 5.97 -26.94 -25.08
N ALA A 19 6.03 -27.05 -26.40
CA ALA A 19 6.44 -28.26 -27.10
C ALA A 19 6.83 -27.93 -28.53
N ASP A 20 7.86 -28.61 -29.04
CA ASP A 20 8.32 -28.45 -30.42
C ASP A 20 7.19 -28.76 -31.42
N SER A 21 7.10 -27.95 -32.47
CA SER A 21 6.31 -28.25 -33.67
C SER A 21 7.26 -28.21 -34.86
N VAL A 22 7.34 -29.32 -35.60
CA VAL A 22 8.35 -29.53 -36.65
C VAL A 22 7.65 -29.75 -37.99
N ALA A 23 8.13 -29.08 -39.03
CA ALA A 23 7.73 -29.30 -40.41
C ALA A 23 8.97 -29.37 -41.31
N LYS A 24 8.82 -30.00 -42.47
CA LYS A 24 9.85 -30.07 -43.51
C LYS A 24 9.35 -29.35 -44.76
N ILE A 25 10.24 -28.61 -45.42
CA ILE A 25 9.99 -27.95 -46.69
C ILE A 25 11.28 -27.96 -47.51
N GLU A 26 11.14 -28.08 -48.83
CA GLU A 26 12.24 -27.91 -49.77
C GLU A 26 12.31 -26.45 -50.23
N LEU A 27 13.48 -25.83 -50.12
CA LEU A 27 13.73 -24.45 -50.53
C LEU A 27 14.96 -24.41 -51.44
N MET A 28 14.94 -23.52 -52.43
CA MET A 28 16.10 -23.29 -53.30
C MET A 28 17.05 -22.29 -52.63
N ALA A 29 18.35 -22.62 -52.62
CA ALA A 29 19.37 -21.75 -52.04
C ALA A 29 19.37 -20.36 -52.73
N GLY A 30 19.41 -19.30 -51.93
CA GLY A 30 19.39 -17.91 -52.42
C GLY A 30 18.01 -17.39 -52.82
N GLN A 31 16.98 -18.25 -52.90
CA GLN A 31 15.62 -17.80 -53.16
C GLN A 31 15.00 -17.22 -51.88
N ARG A 32 14.49 -15.99 -52.00
CA ARG A 32 13.74 -15.34 -50.93
C ARG A 32 12.31 -15.89 -50.92
N VAL A 33 11.82 -16.25 -49.74
CA VAL A 33 10.47 -16.75 -49.54
C VAL A 33 9.80 -15.99 -48.41
N PRO A 34 8.50 -15.64 -48.53
CA PRO A 34 7.73 -15.09 -47.41
C PRO A 34 7.74 -16.05 -46.22
N LEU A 35 7.90 -15.52 -45.02
CA LEU A 35 7.78 -16.27 -43.77
C LEU A 35 6.72 -15.58 -42.90
N ARG A 36 5.76 -16.34 -42.40
CA ARG A 36 4.81 -15.86 -41.39
C ARG A 36 4.75 -16.84 -40.24
N VAL A 37 4.89 -16.32 -39.03
CA VAL A 37 4.72 -17.07 -37.79
C VAL A 37 3.64 -16.39 -36.98
N GLU A 38 2.66 -17.16 -36.52
CA GLU A 38 1.61 -16.69 -35.63
C GLU A 38 1.69 -17.47 -34.32
N TYR A 39 1.60 -16.77 -33.20
CA TYR A 39 1.66 -17.33 -31.86
C TYR A 39 0.67 -16.61 -30.95
N PHE A 40 0.11 -17.33 -29.97
CA PHE A 40 -0.63 -16.73 -28.88
C PHE A 40 -0.27 -17.38 -27.55
N GLN A 41 -0.39 -16.60 -26.49
CA GLN A 41 -0.34 -17.04 -25.10
C GLN A 41 -1.77 -16.99 -24.55
N ALA A 42 -2.29 -18.11 -24.01
CA ALA A 42 -3.57 -18.12 -23.29
C ALA A 42 -3.43 -18.10 -21.75
N GLN A 43 -2.68 -19.02 -21.14
CA GLN A 43 -2.44 -19.10 -19.69
C GLN A 43 -1.04 -19.63 -19.36
N GLY A 44 -0.45 -19.20 -18.24
CA GLY A 44 0.87 -19.68 -17.79
C GLY A 44 2.04 -18.92 -18.42
N GLY A 45 3.18 -19.61 -18.60
CA GLY A 45 4.37 -19.03 -19.21
C GLY A 45 4.26 -18.87 -20.74
N ALA A 46 5.08 -17.99 -21.31
CA ALA A 46 5.20 -17.81 -22.75
C ALA A 46 6.64 -18.08 -23.21
N SER A 47 6.77 -18.90 -24.25
CA SER A 47 8.01 -19.07 -24.99
C SER A 47 7.69 -19.24 -26.48
N MET A 48 8.55 -18.67 -27.32
CA MET A 48 8.47 -18.80 -28.77
C MET A 48 9.88 -18.70 -29.33
N GLU A 49 10.32 -19.78 -29.97
CA GLU A 49 11.65 -19.89 -30.56
C GLU A 49 11.50 -20.48 -31.97
N LEU A 50 12.24 -19.97 -32.94
CA LEU A 50 12.22 -20.45 -34.32
C LEU A 50 13.58 -21.02 -34.70
N PHE A 51 13.61 -22.33 -34.89
CA PHE A 51 14.79 -23.08 -35.29
C PHE A 51 14.68 -23.58 -36.73
N TRP A 52 15.83 -23.83 -37.35
CA TRP A 52 15.94 -24.65 -38.55
C TRP A 52 17.03 -25.70 -38.41
N THR A 53 16.95 -26.74 -39.23
CA THR A 53 18.02 -27.72 -39.44
C THR A 53 18.24 -27.81 -40.94
N GLN A 54 19.41 -27.35 -41.40
CA GLN A 54 19.78 -27.45 -42.81
C GLN A 54 20.31 -28.85 -43.12
N PRO A 55 20.24 -29.33 -44.38
CA PRO A 55 20.81 -30.62 -44.75
C PRO A 55 22.29 -30.72 -44.33
N GLY A 56 22.61 -31.73 -43.52
CA GLY A 56 23.97 -31.99 -43.03
C GLY A 56 24.49 -31.00 -41.96
N LYS A 57 23.64 -30.16 -41.37
CA LYS A 57 24.01 -29.25 -40.27
C LYS A 57 23.18 -29.50 -39.02
N ASP A 58 23.67 -29.02 -37.89
CA ASP A 58 22.97 -29.08 -36.61
C ASP A 58 21.77 -28.10 -36.56
N ARG A 59 20.85 -28.36 -35.64
CA ARG A 59 19.74 -27.46 -35.30
C ARG A 59 20.30 -26.16 -34.71
N GLN A 60 19.82 -25.02 -35.20
CA GLN A 60 20.17 -23.70 -34.67
C GLN A 60 18.97 -22.75 -34.77
N ILE A 61 18.97 -21.69 -33.94
CA ILE A 61 18.06 -20.56 -34.11
C ILE A 61 18.32 -19.97 -35.51
N ILE A 62 17.26 -19.57 -36.20
CA ILE A 62 17.41 -18.95 -37.52
C ILE A 62 18.15 -17.60 -37.34
N PRO A 63 19.34 -17.43 -37.95
CA PRO A 63 20.16 -16.25 -37.74
C PRO A 63 19.56 -15.01 -38.41
N ALA A 64 19.92 -13.82 -37.91
CA ALA A 64 19.30 -12.56 -38.33
C ALA A 64 19.47 -12.23 -39.81
N ASP A 65 20.59 -12.64 -40.40
CA ASP A 65 20.92 -12.46 -41.81
C ASP A 65 20.06 -13.33 -42.75
N ALA A 66 19.37 -14.35 -42.23
CA ALA A 66 18.39 -15.12 -42.98
C ALA A 66 17.04 -14.38 -43.13
N PHE A 67 16.80 -13.32 -42.36
CA PHE A 67 15.57 -12.52 -42.44
C PHE A 67 15.80 -11.21 -43.19
N LEU A 68 14.84 -10.85 -44.04
CA LEU A 68 14.83 -9.59 -44.77
C LEU A 68 13.46 -8.92 -44.59
N LEU A 69 13.45 -7.67 -44.13
CA LEU A 69 12.23 -6.87 -44.05
C LEU A 69 11.88 -6.35 -45.45
N ALA A 70 10.69 -6.69 -45.96
CA ALA A 70 10.28 -6.37 -47.33
C ALA A 70 10.03 -4.86 -47.59
N SER A 71 9.91 -4.04 -46.55
CA SER A 71 9.64 -2.60 -46.67
C SER A 71 10.77 -1.75 -46.04
N GLU A 72 11.37 -0.89 -46.86
CA GLU A 72 12.34 0.17 -46.49
C GLU A 72 13.77 -0.28 -46.18
N GLY A 73 14.50 -0.66 -47.24
CA GLY A 73 15.97 -0.64 -47.29
C GLY A 73 16.67 -1.66 -46.37
N GLU A 74 16.99 -2.84 -46.91
CA GLU A 74 17.90 -3.87 -46.37
C GLU A 74 18.16 -3.84 -44.85
N ARG A 75 17.09 -3.89 -44.04
CA ARG A 75 17.21 -4.17 -42.60
C ARG A 75 17.05 -5.68 -42.39
N SER A 76 18.03 -6.29 -41.74
CA SER A 76 17.97 -7.68 -41.29
C SER A 76 17.00 -7.82 -40.10
N GLY A 77 16.17 -8.86 -40.12
CA GLY A 77 15.19 -9.14 -39.06
C GLY A 77 13.76 -9.37 -39.58
N LEU A 78 12.86 -9.68 -38.66
CA LEU A 78 11.45 -9.99 -38.91
C LEU A 78 10.54 -8.96 -38.25
N GLN A 79 9.46 -8.57 -38.95
CA GLN A 79 8.43 -7.72 -38.36
C GLN A 79 7.64 -8.52 -37.32
N LEU A 80 7.69 -8.08 -36.07
CA LEU A 80 6.84 -8.56 -35.00
C LEU A 80 5.69 -7.59 -34.78
N THR A 81 4.46 -8.09 -34.90
CA THR A 81 3.24 -7.33 -34.60
C THR A 81 2.51 -7.99 -33.45
N LEU A 82 2.27 -7.23 -32.38
CA LEU A 82 1.65 -7.70 -31.15
C LEU A 82 0.18 -7.24 -31.10
N PHE A 83 -0.71 -8.16 -30.76
CA PHE A 83 -2.16 -7.92 -30.66
C PHE A 83 -2.66 -8.26 -29.26
N LYS A 84 -3.81 -7.68 -28.88
CA LYS A 84 -4.48 -8.02 -27.62
C LYS A 84 -5.27 -9.31 -27.77
N GLY A 85 -5.11 -10.26 -26.85
CA GLY A 85 -5.87 -11.51 -26.84
C GLY A 85 -5.26 -12.60 -27.74
N THR A 86 -6.07 -13.60 -28.11
CA THR A 86 -5.59 -14.84 -28.76
C THR A 86 -6.01 -14.99 -30.22
N LYS A 87 -6.59 -13.95 -30.83
CA LYS A 87 -7.20 -14.01 -32.16
C LYS A 87 -6.47 -13.21 -33.24
N LEU A 88 -5.39 -12.50 -32.88
CA LEU A 88 -4.67 -11.59 -33.78
C LEU A 88 -5.62 -10.63 -34.53
N ASP A 89 -6.66 -10.17 -33.85
CA ASP A 89 -7.67 -9.25 -34.36
C ASP A 89 -7.57 -7.86 -33.71
N GLY A 90 -8.18 -6.87 -34.36
CA GLY A 90 -8.17 -5.48 -33.89
C GLY A 90 -6.88 -4.71 -34.23
N ALA A 91 -6.69 -3.59 -33.54
CA ALA A 91 -5.54 -2.72 -33.74
C ALA A 91 -4.28 -3.33 -33.09
N PRO A 92 -3.13 -3.35 -33.80
CA PRO A 92 -1.85 -3.72 -33.19
C PRO A 92 -1.53 -2.87 -31.96
N ILE A 93 -1.05 -3.51 -30.91
CA ILE A 93 -0.54 -2.83 -29.71
C ILE A 93 0.86 -2.26 -29.98
N ASN A 94 1.69 -3.03 -30.69
CA ASN A 94 3.04 -2.63 -31.05
C ASN A 94 3.46 -3.35 -32.35
N THR A 95 4.31 -2.69 -33.11
CA THR A 95 4.99 -3.23 -34.28
C THR A 95 6.45 -2.85 -34.19
N ARG A 96 7.34 -3.86 -34.20
CA ARG A 96 8.79 -3.67 -34.17
C ARG A 96 9.51 -4.68 -35.07
N VAL A 97 10.81 -4.54 -35.22
CA VAL A 97 11.66 -5.47 -35.97
C VAL A 97 12.61 -6.14 -35.01
N ASP A 98 12.50 -7.46 -34.91
CA ASP A 98 13.36 -8.27 -34.04
C ASP A 98 14.36 -9.06 -34.93
N PRO A 99 15.66 -9.09 -34.59
CA PRO A 99 16.68 -9.70 -35.45
C PRO A 99 16.55 -11.23 -35.50
N ILE A 100 16.07 -11.86 -34.43
CA ILE A 100 15.87 -13.31 -34.33
C ILE A 100 14.57 -13.59 -33.56
N VAL A 101 14.10 -14.83 -33.64
CA VAL A 101 12.96 -15.33 -32.84
C VAL A 101 13.50 -16.33 -31.82
N ASP A 102 13.92 -15.81 -30.66
CA ASP A 102 14.48 -16.59 -29.55
C ASP A 102 13.96 -16.01 -28.22
N TYR A 103 12.69 -16.27 -27.92
CA TYR A 103 12.06 -15.77 -26.72
C TYR A 103 11.84 -16.88 -25.70
N VAL A 104 12.85 -17.08 -24.84
CA VAL A 104 12.80 -18.02 -23.72
C VAL A 104 12.24 -17.30 -22.50
N ALA A 105 11.15 -17.84 -21.94
CA ALA A 105 10.54 -17.38 -20.69
C ALA A 105 10.33 -15.85 -20.66
N TRP A 106 9.39 -15.35 -21.48
CA TRP A 106 8.89 -13.98 -21.31
C TRP A 106 8.54 -13.83 -19.83
N SER A 107 9.27 -13.00 -19.11
CA SER A 107 9.31 -13.09 -17.65
C SER A 107 7.99 -12.62 -17.05
N GLY A 108 7.09 -13.57 -16.74
CA GLY A 108 5.77 -13.29 -16.17
C GLY A 108 4.69 -13.02 -17.24
N PRO A 109 3.46 -12.67 -16.82
CA PRO A 109 2.47 -12.17 -17.77
C PRO A 109 3.05 -10.96 -18.48
N LEU A 110 3.05 -11.02 -19.80
CA LEU A 110 3.33 -9.92 -20.72
C LEU A 110 2.87 -8.56 -20.14
N ASP A 111 3.82 -7.68 -19.80
CA ASP A 111 3.53 -6.40 -19.16
C ASP A 111 3.73 -5.22 -20.12
N ASP A 112 3.16 -4.05 -19.78
CA ASP A 112 3.16 -2.85 -20.63
C ASP A 112 4.57 -2.37 -21.07
N LYS A 113 5.64 -2.86 -20.44
CA LYS A 113 7.03 -2.51 -20.77
C LYS A 113 7.56 -3.37 -21.93
N ASP A 114 7.11 -4.62 -22.06
CA ASP A 114 7.47 -5.52 -23.16
C ASP A 114 6.86 -5.08 -24.51
N PHE A 115 5.77 -4.30 -24.43
CA PHE A 115 5.06 -3.73 -25.58
C PHE A 115 5.56 -2.35 -25.99
N GLY A 116 6.76 -1.93 -25.55
CA GLY A 116 7.39 -0.70 -26.03
C GLY A 116 6.55 0.54 -25.75
N ARG A 117 6.42 0.90 -24.46
CA ARG A 117 5.72 2.09 -23.94
C ARG A 117 4.44 2.42 -24.72
N ALA A 118 3.30 2.16 -24.08
CA ALA A 118 2.12 2.99 -24.30
C ALA A 118 2.58 4.45 -24.41
N VAL A 119 2.40 5.05 -25.59
CA VAL A 119 2.42 6.50 -25.73
C VAL A 119 1.50 6.96 -24.62
N ASP A 120 2.03 7.75 -23.70
CA ASP A 120 1.26 8.19 -22.55
C ASP A 120 0.07 8.99 -23.08
N HIS A 121 -1.08 8.34 -23.25
CA HIS A 121 -2.33 8.98 -23.65
C HIS A 121 -2.87 9.88 -22.52
N ARG A 122 -2.15 9.99 -21.40
CA ARG A 122 -2.41 11.05 -20.44
C ARG A 122 -2.00 12.36 -21.09
N LEU A 123 -3.01 13.17 -21.39
CA LEU A 123 -2.82 14.61 -21.43
C LEU A 123 -2.11 15.02 -20.14
N SER A 124 -0.88 15.52 -20.26
CA SER A 124 -0.22 16.20 -19.15
C SER A 124 -1.02 17.46 -18.86
N LEU A 125 -1.95 17.35 -17.91
CA LEU A 125 -2.72 18.48 -17.42
C LEU A 125 -1.79 19.31 -16.56
N HIS A 126 -1.52 20.53 -17.01
CA HIS A 126 -0.80 21.51 -16.21
C HIS A 126 -1.75 22.07 -15.18
N TRP A 127 -1.36 21.97 -13.91
CA TRP A 127 -2.06 22.65 -12.84
C TRP A 127 -2.01 24.17 -13.13
N PRO A 128 -3.14 24.91 -13.08
CA PRO A 128 -3.13 26.34 -13.39
C PRO A 128 -2.14 27.08 -12.48
N GLU A 129 -1.43 28.07 -13.03
CA GLU A 129 -0.30 28.74 -12.36
C GLU A 129 -0.65 29.34 -10.98
N HIS A 130 -1.93 29.63 -10.74
CA HIS A 130 -2.41 30.26 -9.52
C HIS A 130 -3.16 29.31 -8.58
N VAL A 131 -3.34 28.04 -8.95
CA VAL A 131 -3.98 27.06 -8.07
C VAL A 131 -2.92 26.40 -7.20
N ARG A 132 -3.05 26.50 -5.89
CA ARG A 132 -2.14 25.83 -4.96
C ARG A 132 -2.22 24.32 -5.15
N ARG A 133 -1.06 23.68 -5.33
CA ARG A 133 -0.94 22.22 -5.39
C ARG A 133 -0.99 21.65 -3.97
N PHE A 134 -2.11 21.04 -3.60
CA PHE A 134 -2.18 20.19 -2.42
C PHE A 134 -1.97 18.74 -2.85
N SER A 135 -0.72 18.28 -2.86
CA SER A 135 -0.48 16.84 -2.74
C SER A 135 -0.35 16.53 -1.26
N TYR A 136 -1.31 15.76 -0.74
CA TYR A 136 -1.10 15.09 0.53
C TYR A 136 -0.09 13.97 0.28
N ARG A 137 0.93 13.87 1.13
CA ARG A 137 1.72 12.63 1.20
C ARG A 137 0.70 11.52 1.45
N ARG A 138 0.67 10.48 0.60
CA ARG A 138 -0.33 9.39 0.68
C ARG A 138 -0.37 8.78 2.08
N ASN A 139 0.81 8.69 2.70
CA ASN A 139 1.08 8.00 3.95
C ASN A 139 2.01 8.86 4.83
N PRO A 140 1.51 9.94 5.47
CA PRO A 140 2.31 10.74 6.38
C PRO A 140 2.47 10.03 7.72
N ILE A 141 3.61 10.26 8.37
CA ILE A 141 3.80 9.92 9.78
C ILE A 141 2.87 10.82 10.59
N LEU A 142 1.97 10.21 11.35
CA LEU A 142 1.04 10.91 12.23
C LEU A 142 1.37 10.55 13.67
N PRO A 143 1.18 11.45 14.65
CA PRO A 143 1.53 11.22 16.05
C PRO A 143 0.92 9.95 16.65
N ALA A 144 -0.22 9.50 16.12
CA ALA A 144 -0.91 8.32 16.58
C ALA A 144 -0.37 6.98 16.03
N GLY A 145 0.53 7.00 15.05
CA GLY A 145 0.91 5.77 14.33
C GLY A 145 -0.14 5.38 13.28
N ASN A 146 -0.08 6.05 12.13
CA ASN A 146 -0.77 5.60 10.92
C ASN A 146 0.05 4.43 10.35
N ARG A 147 -0.56 3.24 10.23
CA ARG A 147 0.10 2.00 9.78
C ARG A 147 1.00 2.08 8.54
N SER A 148 0.93 3.17 7.78
CA SER A 148 1.91 3.47 6.75
C SER A 148 2.45 4.91 6.89
N PRO A 149 3.73 5.10 7.29
CA PRO A 149 4.64 4.09 7.82
C PRO A 149 4.34 3.78 9.30
N ASP A 150 4.34 2.49 9.66
CA ASP A 150 4.33 2.05 11.06
C ASP A 150 5.56 2.61 11.80
N PHE A 151 5.37 2.94 13.08
CA PHE A 151 6.48 3.22 14.00
C PHE A 151 6.13 2.77 15.41
N ASP A 152 7.16 2.59 16.22
CA ASP A 152 7.02 2.20 17.61
C ASP A 152 6.53 3.38 18.45
N ASN A 153 5.35 3.23 19.06
CA ASN A 153 4.93 4.10 20.15
C ASN A 153 4.03 3.37 21.15
N VAL A 154 3.83 4.02 22.29
CA VAL A 154 2.84 3.63 23.29
C VAL A 154 1.78 4.72 23.33
N GLN A 155 0.52 4.35 23.32
CA GLN A 155 -0.58 5.27 23.52
C GLN A 155 -1.30 4.92 24.82
N ILE A 156 -1.75 5.93 25.53
CA ILE A 156 -2.51 5.78 26.78
C ILE A 156 -3.80 6.58 26.70
N ALA A 157 -4.84 6.09 27.35
CA ALA A 157 -6.15 6.72 27.32
C ALA A 157 -6.88 6.63 28.66
N PHE A 158 -7.64 7.67 28.97
CA PHE A 158 -8.57 7.74 30.09
C PHE A 158 -10.01 7.90 29.57
N ASN A 159 -10.98 7.60 30.44
CA ASN A 159 -12.40 7.85 30.22
C ASN A 159 -13.06 8.12 31.58
N VAL A 160 -13.07 9.38 32.01
CA VAL A 160 -13.55 9.86 33.32
C VAL A 160 -14.67 10.91 33.21
N LEU A 161 -14.82 11.53 32.04
CA LEU A 161 -15.83 12.52 31.74
C LEU A 161 -17.11 11.84 31.25
N PRO A 162 -18.29 12.34 31.65
CA PRO A 162 -19.56 11.92 31.05
C PRO A 162 -19.62 12.32 29.57
N GLU A 163 -20.38 11.58 28.76
CA GLU A 163 -20.43 11.70 27.29
C GLU A 163 -20.70 13.14 26.81
N ASP A 164 -21.50 13.91 27.53
CA ASP A 164 -21.83 15.30 27.24
C ASP A 164 -20.65 16.29 27.43
N ARG A 165 -19.60 15.87 28.15
CA ARG A 165 -18.40 16.66 28.45
C ARG A 165 -17.12 16.16 27.76
N GLN A 166 -17.20 15.12 26.92
CA GLN A 166 -16.03 14.56 26.24
C GLN A 166 -15.49 15.43 25.07
N GLY A 167 -16.03 16.64 24.87
CA GLY A 167 -15.49 17.67 23.96
C GLY A 167 -16.22 17.79 22.61
N ILE A 168 -15.68 18.65 21.72
CA ILE A 168 -16.27 19.00 20.40
C ILE A 168 -15.95 17.91 19.35
N LEU A 169 -15.89 16.65 19.76
CA LEU A 169 -15.36 15.56 18.96
C LEU A 169 -16.39 15.01 17.95
N CYS A 170 -16.80 15.89 17.03
CA CYS A 170 -17.88 15.74 16.06
C CYS A 170 -19.23 16.17 16.65
N THR A 171 -19.73 17.31 16.15
CA THR A 171 -21.10 17.83 16.31
C THR A 171 -22.20 16.80 16.04
N ILE A 172 -21.84 15.64 15.48
CA ILE A 172 -22.69 14.51 15.16
C ILE A 172 -23.29 13.79 16.39
N HIS A 173 -22.61 13.79 17.55
CA HIS A 173 -23.12 13.15 18.77
C HIS A 173 -24.23 13.96 19.46
N GLN A 174 -24.24 15.27 19.21
CA GLN A 174 -25.16 16.24 19.81
C GLN A 174 -26.31 16.65 18.85
N LEU A 175 -26.48 15.95 17.71
CA LEU A 175 -27.52 16.28 16.74
C LEU A 175 -28.92 16.05 17.33
N PRO A 176 -29.81 17.07 17.28
CA PRO A 176 -31.21 16.92 17.71
C PRO A 176 -31.90 15.77 16.98
N GLY A 177 -32.64 14.94 17.73
CA GLY A 177 -33.43 13.84 17.16
C GLY A 177 -32.64 12.56 16.84
N ARG A 178 -31.34 12.49 17.16
CA ARG A 178 -30.55 11.25 17.01
C ARG A 178 -30.92 10.22 18.09
N PRO A 179 -31.31 8.99 17.72
CA PRO A 179 -31.49 7.91 18.70
C PRO A 179 -30.17 7.57 19.42
N PRO A 180 -30.22 7.26 20.74
CA PRO A 180 -29.06 6.73 21.46
C PRO A 180 -28.46 5.52 20.73
N GLY A 181 -27.13 5.48 20.58
CA GLY A 181 -26.42 4.36 19.94
C GLY A 181 -26.41 4.34 18.42
N PHE A 182 -27.07 5.28 17.72
CA PHE A 182 -27.03 5.37 16.26
C PHE A 182 -25.61 5.60 15.70
N ILE A 183 -24.77 6.28 16.47
CA ILE A 183 -23.34 6.43 16.21
C ILE A 183 -22.61 5.93 17.46
N PRO A 184 -21.56 5.11 17.31
CA PRO A 184 -20.83 4.59 18.46
C PRO A 184 -20.35 5.75 19.34
N GLY A 185 -20.66 5.71 20.63
CA GLY A 185 -20.19 6.72 21.58
C GLY A 185 -18.67 6.75 21.66
N LEU A 186 -18.14 7.88 22.09
CA LEU A 186 -16.75 8.00 22.49
C LEU A 186 -16.53 7.13 23.74
N CYS A 187 -15.39 6.46 23.78
CA CYS A 187 -15.00 5.62 24.91
C CYS A 187 -13.71 6.10 25.56
N THR A 188 -13.20 7.26 25.15
CA THR A 188 -11.97 7.88 25.62
C THR A 188 -12.13 9.40 25.56
N ASP A 189 -11.61 10.09 26.57
CA ASP A 189 -11.73 11.55 26.69
C ASP A 189 -10.37 12.27 26.75
N HIS A 190 -9.34 11.58 27.23
CA HIS A 190 -7.95 12.01 27.20
C HIS A 190 -7.14 10.89 26.55
N GLU A 191 -6.45 11.17 25.46
CA GLU A 191 -5.57 10.23 24.78
C GLU A 191 -4.22 10.89 24.48
N TYR A 192 -3.14 10.15 24.74
CA TYR A 192 -1.79 10.63 24.52
C TYR A 192 -0.96 9.58 23.77
N ALA A 193 -0.13 10.03 22.82
CA ALA A 193 0.91 9.23 22.20
C ALA A 193 2.27 9.56 22.82
N LEU A 194 2.97 8.54 23.29
CA LEU A 194 4.32 8.60 23.84
C LEU A 194 5.30 8.29 22.70
N ASN A 195 5.84 9.32 22.08
CA ASN A 195 6.62 9.21 20.85
C ASN A 195 8.11 9.53 21.08
N HIS A 196 8.94 8.83 20.33
CA HIS A 196 10.33 9.23 20.09
C HIS A 196 10.37 10.15 18.88
N VAL A 197 10.97 11.33 19.04
CA VAL A 197 11.11 12.29 17.95
C VAL A 197 12.38 11.94 17.18
N ALA A 198 12.27 11.83 15.85
CA ALA A 198 13.41 11.49 15.00
C ALA A 198 14.50 12.58 15.05
N PRO A 199 15.80 12.22 14.91
CA PRO A 199 16.90 13.19 14.96
C PRO A 199 16.75 14.37 13.99
N GLU A 200 16.23 14.13 12.78
CA GLU A 200 15.96 15.17 11.77
C GLU A 200 14.88 16.19 12.20
N HIS A 201 14.13 15.89 13.27
CA HIS A 201 13.11 16.75 13.86
C HIS A 201 13.51 17.29 15.24
N GLY A 202 14.79 17.21 15.60
CA GLY A 202 15.32 17.71 16.87
C GLY A 202 15.57 16.63 17.92
N GLY A 203 15.19 15.38 17.66
CA GLY A 203 15.40 14.26 18.57
C GLY A 203 14.59 14.36 19.87
N GLY A 204 14.81 13.39 20.76
CA GLY A 204 14.19 13.37 22.09
C GLY A 204 12.86 12.62 22.15
N THR A 205 11.98 13.06 23.05
CA THR A 205 10.68 12.44 23.31
C THR A 205 9.59 13.49 23.38
N GLU A 206 8.37 13.08 23.06
CA GLU A 206 7.18 13.92 23.21
C GLU A 206 6.00 13.10 23.75
N VAL A 207 5.12 13.77 24.49
CA VAL A 207 3.80 13.26 24.86
C VAL A 207 2.79 14.07 24.07
N TRP A 208 2.29 13.51 22.97
CA TRP A 208 1.40 14.21 22.03
C TRP A 208 -0.07 13.98 22.37
N ARG A 209 -0.89 15.04 22.39
CA ARG A 209 -2.35 14.93 22.59
C ARG A 209 -3.04 14.39 21.35
N LEU A 210 -3.70 13.24 21.45
CA LEU A 210 -4.50 12.66 20.37
C LEU A 210 -5.98 13.06 20.50
N THR A 211 -6.50 12.99 21.71
CA THR A 211 -7.89 13.32 22.06
C THR A 211 -7.87 14.07 23.39
N HIS A 212 -8.56 15.20 23.47
CA HIS A 212 -8.69 16.00 24.68
C HIS A 212 -9.96 16.87 24.59
N SER A 213 -10.62 17.17 25.72
CA SER A 213 -11.87 17.95 25.74
C SER A 213 -11.75 19.36 25.12
N THR A 214 -10.55 19.94 25.15
CA THR A 214 -10.22 21.25 24.58
C THR A 214 -9.73 21.20 23.12
N LEU A 215 -9.60 19.99 22.54
CA LEU A 215 -9.10 19.79 21.19
C LEU A 215 -10.22 19.28 20.25
N PRO A 216 -10.35 19.82 19.03
CA PRO A 216 -11.22 19.22 18.04
C PRO A 216 -10.67 17.87 17.57
N ARG A 217 -11.56 16.96 17.16
CA ARG A 217 -11.13 15.64 16.63
C ARG A 217 -10.46 15.85 15.29
N LYS A 218 -9.20 15.43 15.13
CA LYS A 218 -8.47 15.52 13.85
C LYS A 218 -7.33 14.53 13.75
N HIS A 219 -6.94 14.21 12.52
CA HIS A 219 -5.85 13.28 12.19
C HIS A 219 -4.44 13.90 12.18
N PHE A 220 -4.29 15.20 12.44
CA PHE A 220 -2.98 15.89 12.49
C PHE A 220 -2.15 15.81 11.20
N TYR A 221 -2.79 15.91 10.02
CA TYR A 221 -2.04 15.91 8.76
C TYR A 221 -1.10 17.13 8.64
N PRO A 222 0.10 17.02 8.03
CA PRO A 222 1.12 18.08 7.98
C PRO A 222 0.71 19.43 7.36
N ARG A 223 -0.49 19.54 6.77
CA ARG A 223 -1.03 20.77 6.16
C ARG A 223 -2.45 21.09 6.64
N GLN A 224 -2.91 20.42 7.68
CA GLN A 224 -4.18 20.72 8.33
C GLN A 224 -4.01 21.97 9.20
N PRO A 225 -5.02 22.87 9.29
CA PRO A 225 -5.00 23.96 10.26
C PRO A 225 -4.70 23.45 11.67
N VAL A 226 -3.82 24.17 12.37
CA VAL A 226 -3.46 23.88 13.75
C VAL A 226 -4.56 24.40 14.66
N ALA A 227 -5.11 23.55 15.50
CA ALA A 227 -6.10 23.94 16.50
C ALA A 227 -5.41 24.59 17.72
N PRO A 228 -6.09 25.48 18.45
CA PRO A 228 -5.61 25.92 19.76
C PRO A 228 -5.32 24.73 20.67
N ASN A 229 -4.20 24.77 21.40
CA ASN A 229 -3.70 23.71 22.29
C ASN A 229 -3.25 22.40 21.62
N GLU A 230 -3.18 22.36 20.28
CA GLU A 230 -2.65 21.20 19.55
C GLU A 230 -1.15 21.04 19.78
N GLY A 231 -0.72 19.79 19.94
CA GLY A 231 0.69 19.44 20.06
C GLY A 231 1.01 18.67 21.32
N SER A 232 2.30 18.69 21.68
CA SER A 232 2.83 18.02 22.85
C SER A 232 2.40 18.69 24.16
N VAL A 233 2.31 17.89 25.21
CA VAL A 233 1.98 18.36 26.56
C VAL A 233 3.18 19.10 27.14
N ILE A 234 2.98 20.38 27.46
CA ILE A 234 4.02 21.23 28.06
C ILE A 234 4.37 20.68 29.44
N GLY A 235 5.67 20.47 29.68
CA GLY A 235 6.18 19.97 30.96
C GLY A 235 6.04 18.45 31.14
N ALA A 236 5.48 17.73 30.16
CA ALA A 236 5.53 16.28 30.16
C ALA A 236 6.96 15.79 29.92
N LYS A 237 7.31 14.66 30.55
CA LYS A 237 8.60 13.99 30.39
C LYS A 237 8.35 12.54 30.07
N MET A 238 9.23 11.95 29.27
CA MET A 238 9.15 10.54 28.90
C MET A 238 10.56 9.98 28.74
N ILE A 239 10.75 8.75 29.20
CA ILE A 239 11.93 7.93 28.93
C ILE A 239 11.48 6.56 28.41
N THR A 240 12.29 5.96 27.54
CA THR A 240 12.15 4.54 27.20
C THR A 240 13.50 3.87 27.43
N VAL A 241 13.50 2.80 28.21
CA VAL A 241 14.67 1.96 28.49
C VAL A 241 14.45 0.61 27.82
N TYR A 242 15.49 0.15 27.13
CA TYR A 242 15.53 -1.18 26.52
C TYR A 242 16.46 -2.04 27.35
N HIS A 243 15.94 -3.12 27.93
CA HIS A 243 16.71 -4.07 28.72
C HIS A 243 16.36 -5.49 28.28
N GLU A 244 17.33 -6.19 27.68
CA GLU A 244 17.15 -7.51 27.07
C GLU A 244 16.00 -7.50 26.04
N SER A 245 14.90 -8.19 26.34
CA SER A 245 13.68 -8.29 25.53
C SER A 245 12.57 -7.34 25.98
N LEU A 246 12.82 -6.51 27.00
CA LEU A 246 11.86 -5.57 27.55
C LEU A 246 12.05 -4.18 26.97
N ARG A 247 10.93 -3.55 26.60
CA ARG A 247 10.81 -2.13 26.35
C ARG A 247 9.97 -1.53 27.47
N ILE A 248 10.60 -0.75 28.33
CA ILE A 248 9.93 -0.05 29.43
C ILE A 248 9.81 1.42 29.05
N THR A 249 8.59 1.92 28.94
CA THR A 249 8.31 3.33 28.69
C THR A 249 7.68 3.94 29.93
N GLU A 250 8.31 4.98 30.47
CA GLU A 250 7.79 5.76 31.58
C GLU A 250 7.49 7.18 31.11
N ALA A 251 6.36 7.72 31.57
CA ALA A 251 5.96 9.09 31.27
C ALA A 251 5.45 9.79 32.52
N ALA A 252 5.83 11.05 32.68
CA ALA A 252 5.30 11.97 33.67
C ALA A 252 4.49 13.05 32.95
N ILE A 253 3.18 13.05 33.15
CA ILE A 253 2.25 14.03 32.57
C ILE A 253 1.74 14.92 33.72
N PRO A 254 1.84 16.26 33.63
CA PRO A 254 1.36 17.14 34.69
C PRO A 254 -0.13 16.96 34.95
N TRP A 255 -0.55 16.86 36.22
CA TRP A 255 -1.98 16.73 36.56
C TRP A 255 -2.84 17.92 36.15
N SER A 256 -2.23 19.10 35.89
CA SER A 256 -2.92 20.24 35.28
C SER A 256 -3.45 19.94 33.87
N GLU A 257 -2.90 18.92 33.20
CA GLU A 257 -3.38 18.41 31.91
C GLU A 257 -4.63 17.55 32.06
N MET A 258 -4.83 16.89 33.21
CA MET A 258 -5.90 15.91 33.43
C MET A 258 -6.58 16.13 34.79
N PRO A 259 -7.12 17.33 35.06
CA PRO A 259 -7.59 17.67 36.40
C PRO A 259 -8.76 16.79 36.86
N GLU A 260 -9.61 16.32 35.93
CA GLU A 260 -10.72 15.40 36.24
C GLU A 260 -10.25 13.98 36.55
N VAL A 261 -9.23 13.49 35.84
CA VAL A 261 -8.60 12.20 36.15
C VAL A 261 -7.98 12.26 37.54
N LYS A 262 -7.26 13.34 37.86
CA LYS A 262 -6.67 13.55 39.19
C LYS A 262 -7.74 13.59 40.27
N ARG A 263 -8.84 14.32 40.04
CA ARG A 263 -9.95 14.43 40.99
C ARG A 263 -10.60 13.07 41.25
N ALA A 264 -10.84 12.27 40.20
CA ALA A 264 -11.39 10.92 40.34
C ALA A 264 -10.49 10.04 41.21
N ILE A 265 -9.18 10.02 40.90
CA ILE A 265 -8.16 9.32 41.69
C ILE A 265 -8.16 9.77 43.16
N ASP A 266 -8.11 11.07 43.42
CA ASP A 266 -8.05 11.63 44.78
C ASP A 266 -9.30 11.35 45.60
N SER A 267 -10.45 11.23 44.94
CA SER A 267 -11.72 10.89 45.58
C SER A 267 -11.93 9.39 45.78
N GLY A 268 -10.95 8.55 45.39
CA GLY A 268 -11.06 7.09 45.44
C GLY A 268 -12.05 6.51 44.43
N GLN A 269 -12.44 7.27 43.40
CA GLN A 269 -13.28 6.78 42.32
C GLN A 269 -12.46 5.93 41.36
N ALA A 270 -13.09 4.89 40.83
CA ALA A 270 -12.50 4.13 39.73
C ALA A 270 -12.42 5.00 38.47
N ILE A 271 -11.33 4.85 37.73
CA ILE A 271 -11.09 5.47 36.43
C ILE A 271 -11.03 4.39 35.35
N LYS A 272 -11.51 4.68 34.15
CA LYS A 272 -11.31 3.78 33.02
C LYS A 272 -10.00 4.11 32.32
N PHE A 273 -9.09 3.15 32.28
CA PHE A 273 -7.77 3.32 31.71
C PHE A 273 -7.47 2.23 30.69
N SER A 274 -6.80 2.60 29.61
CA SER A 274 -6.31 1.66 28.61
C SER A 274 -4.96 2.11 28.07
N TYR A 275 -4.25 1.18 27.45
CA TYR A 275 -3.07 1.47 26.64
C TYR A 275 -3.09 0.68 25.33
N ARG A 276 -2.33 1.18 24.36
CA ARG A 276 -2.00 0.52 23.10
C ARG A 276 -0.50 0.58 22.85
N VAL A 277 0.04 -0.50 22.30
CA VAL A 277 1.42 -0.56 21.80
C VAL A 277 1.38 -0.77 20.29
N ASN A 278 1.88 0.24 19.55
CA ASN A 278 2.18 0.07 18.14
C ASN A 278 3.60 -0.46 17.97
N HIS A 279 3.77 -1.31 16.96
CA HIS A 279 5.05 -1.88 16.61
C HIS A 279 5.38 -1.63 15.14
N GLN A 280 6.56 -1.06 14.88
CA GLN A 280 7.05 -0.73 13.55
C GLN A 280 7.08 -1.93 12.58
N GLY A 281 7.28 -3.15 13.10
CA GLY A 281 7.37 -4.37 12.29
C GLY A 281 6.02 -4.99 11.88
N GLY A 282 4.89 -4.33 12.14
CA GLY A 282 3.56 -4.89 11.86
C GLY A 282 3.19 -6.09 12.76
N GLY A 283 3.85 -6.21 13.92
CA GLY A 283 3.58 -7.24 14.92
C GLY A 283 2.20 -7.09 15.57
N PRO A 284 1.81 -8.03 16.45
CA PRO A 284 0.50 -7.97 17.11
C PRO A 284 0.37 -6.69 17.94
N THR A 285 -0.63 -5.88 17.63
CA THR A 285 -1.01 -4.74 18.47
C THR A 285 -1.43 -5.25 19.86
N LEU A 286 -0.77 -4.73 20.89
CA LEU A 286 -1.13 -4.98 22.28
C LEU A 286 -2.05 -3.86 22.74
N GLU A 287 -3.27 -4.21 23.13
CA GLU A 287 -4.20 -3.28 23.77
C GLU A 287 -4.74 -3.92 25.04
N LEU A 288 -4.79 -3.16 26.14
CA LEU A 288 -5.25 -3.66 27.44
C LEU A 288 -6.69 -4.18 27.39
N ALA A 289 -7.54 -3.45 26.66
CA ALA A 289 -8.96 -3.73 26.51
C ALA A 289 -9.27 -4.92 25.59
N ARG A 290 -8.28 -5.40 24.81
CA ARG A 290 -8.48 -6.41 23.77
C ARG A 290 -9.04 -7.71 24.35
N LYS A 291 -10.18 -8.15 23.82
CA LYS A 291 -10.86 -9.42 24.17
C LYS A 291 -11.20 -9.57 25.65
N ARG A 292 -11.30 -8.47 26.40
CA ARG A 292 -11.77 -8.48 27.79
C ARG A 292 -13.30 -8.48 27.81
N SER A 293 -13.91 -9.20 28.75
CA SER A 293 -15.37 -9.34 28.85
C SER A 293 -16.11 -8.00 29.01
N ALA A 294 -15.46 -7.02 29.66
CA ALA A 294 -15.99 -5.68 29.85
C ALA A 294 -15.89 -4.79 28.60
N SER A 295 -15.14 -5.18 27.58
CA SER A 295 -14.84 -4.34 26.41
C SER A 295 -15.31 -4.98 25.10
N ARG A 296 -15.46 -4.14 24.07
CA ARG A 296 -15.86 -4.51 22.71
C ARG A 296 -15.03 -3.73 21.70
N ALA A 297 -15.01 -4.20 20.45
CA ALA A 297 -14.43 -3.43 19.36
C ALA A 297 -15.11 -2.04 19.28
N SER A 298 -14.30 -1.00 19.13
CA SER A 298 -14.71 0.40 19.02
C SER A 298 -13.88 1.10 17.95
N ALA A 299 -14.48 2.01 17.21
CA ALA A 299 -13.76 2.82 16.21
C ALA A 299 -13.19 4.13 16.80
N PHE A 300 -13.47 4.43 18.07
CA PHE A 300 -13.21 5.75 18.66
C PHE A 300 -12.17 5.78 19.77
N ALA A 301 -11.52 4.66 20.09
CA ALA A 301 -10.37 4.62 21.00
C ALA A 301 -9.03 4.71 20.22
N PHE A 302 -8.02 5.33 20.84
CA PHE A 302 -6.62 5.41 20.40
C PHE A 302 -6.42 5.90 18.96
N HIS A 303 -6.99 7.06 18.66
CA HIS A 303 -7.09 7.64 17.32
C HIS A 303 -6.20 7.01 16.23
N VAL A 304 -6.76 6.10 15.44
CA VAL A 304 -6.89 6.19 13.98
C VAL A 304 -8.07 5.31 13.62
N ASP A 305 -9.21 5.92 13.29
CA ASP A 305 -10.54 5.27 13.32
C ASP A 305 -10.70 4.05 12.37
N TRP A 306 -9.77 3.85 11.45
CA TRP A 306 -9.73 2.71 10.51
C TRP A 306 -8.82 1.56 10.97
N ALA A 307 -8.25 1.61 12.18
CA ALA A 307 -7.57 0.49 12.80
C ALA A 307 -8.50 -0.22 13.80
N GLU A 308 -8.27 -1.52 14.02
CA GLU A 308 -8.93 -2.23 15.11
C GLU A 308 -8.53 -1.58 16.44
N HIS A 309 -9.52 -1.16 17.22
CA HIS A 309 -9.39 -0.66 18.58
C HIS A 309 -10.48 -1.23 19.48
N TRP A 310 -10.25 -1.21 20.79
CA TRP A 310 -11.17 -1.73 21.80
C TRP A 310 -11.62 -0.63 22.77
N ALA A 311 -12.90 -0.64 23.14
CA ALA A 311 -13.50 0.36 24.01
C ALA A 311 -12.80 0.38 25.39
N ASN A 312 -12.44 1.57 25.86
CA ASN A 312 -11.86 1.74 27.19
C ASN A 312 -12.97 1.69 28.26
N GLU A 313 -13.28 0.46 28.67
CA GLU A 313 -14.33 0.12 29.66
C GLU A 313 -13.76 -0.54 30.91
N ILE A 314 -12.44 -0.73 30.98
CA ILE A 314 -11.80 -1.42 32.11
C ILE A 314 -11.52 -0.40 33.20
N GLU A 315 -12.09 -0.65 34.37
CA GLU A 315 -11.99 0.21 35.54
C GLU A 315 -10.76 -0.15 36.40
N PHE A 316 -10.07 0.89 36.85
CA PHE A 316 -8.91 0.84 37.73
C PHE A 316 -9.16 1.79 38.90
N ALA A 317 -8.89 1.33 40.12
CA ALA A 317 -8.79 2.21 41.28
C ALA A 317 -7.31 2.52 41.52
N ALA A 318 -7.01 3.77 41.90
CA ALA A 318 -5.71 4.05 42.46
C ALA A 318 -5.59 3.38 43.83
N GLU A 319 -4.42 2.81 44.12
CA GLU A 319 -4.14 2.36 45.48
C GLU A 319 -4.19 3.58 46.42
N PRO A 320 -4.82 3.45 47.60
CA PRO A 320 -4.78 4.52 48.58
C PRO A 320 -3.34 4.84 48.93
N LEU A 321 -3.02 6.12 49.09
CA LEU A 321 -1.69 6.53 49.55
C LEU A 321 -1.39 5.80 50.88
N PRO A 322 -0.19 5.22 51.03
CA PRO A 322 0.19 4.46 52.22
C PRO A 322 0.20 5.30 53.50
#